data_AF-A0A6J2WFJ6-F1
#
_entry.id   AF-A0A6J2WFJ6-F1
#
_cell.length_a   1.000
_cell.length_b   1.000
_cell.length_c   1.000
_cell.angle_alpha   90.00
_cell.angle_beta   90.00
_cell.angle_gamma   90.00
#
_symmetry.space_group_name_H-M   'P 1'
#
loop_
_entity.id
_entity.type
_entity.pdbx_description
1 polymer ?
#
loop_
_entity_poly.entity_id
_entity_poly.type
_entity_poly.pdbx_seq_one_letter_code
_entity_poly.pdbx_strand_id
1 'polypeptide(L)'
;MPQITAAAIMQLTLLLSALPAQYLISKWTGGSAAQRLHATKSVLKAWGEIRKSYLNLTAWIDWMSSRLPRVTFFGAEEEETPPGEPLPFEMMLNDNDFGYFAASNEVRSPRPEYVLHRVGEVIMEKNSHMVGVIVGWDAELRAPPEWIKREGYTDSEPNIPMLQQYFTHFDGKKFVMQEWLEKIYPDD
;
A
#
# COMPACT_ATOMS: atom_id res chain seq x y z
N MET A 1 -22.50 -8.29 -6.93
CA MET A 1 -22.16 -6.92 -6.43
C MET A 1 -21.86 -6.05 -7.64
N PRO A 2 -22.43 -4.84 -7.78
CA PRO A 2 -22.17 -4.02 -8.96
C PRO A 2 -20.72 -3.55 -8.92
N GLN A 3 -19.93 -3.94 -9.93
CA GLN A 3 -18.56 -3.47 -10.09
C GLN A 3 -18.60 -2.07 -10.69
N ILE A 4 -17.94 -1.13 -10.03
CA ILE A 4 -17.80 0.24 -10.53
C ILE A 4 -16.84 0.18 -11.70
N THR A 5 -17.38 0.18 -12.91
CA THR A 5 -16.59 0.20 -14.14
C THR A 5 -15.94 1.57 -14.33
N ALA A 6 -14.77 1.62 -14.98
CA ALA A 6 -14.11 2.89 -15.30
C ALA A 6 -15.03 3.87 -16.06
N ALA A 7 -15.94 3.34 -16.87
CA ALA A 7 -16.99 4.10 -17.53
C ALA A 7 -17.93 4.81 -16.53
N ALA A 8 -18.31 4.15 -15.43
CA ALA A 8 -19.15 4.74 -14.40
C ALA A 8 -18.44 5.88 -13.65
N ILE A 9 -17.13 5.73 -13.42
CA ILE A 9 -16.30 6.78 -12.79
C ILE A 9 -16.21 8.00 -13.71
N MET A 10 -15.93 7.79 -15.00
CA MET A 10 -15.92 8.88 -15.98
C MET A 10 -17.29 9.57 -16.11
N GLN A 11 -18.38 8.81 -16.06
CA GLN A 11 -19.73 9.37 -16.05
C GLN A 11 -19.98 10.21 -14.78
N LEU A 12 -19.51 9.75 -13.63
CA LEU A 12 -19.63 10.46 -12.36
C LEU A 12 -18.83 11.76 -12.33
N THR A 13 -17.59 11.74 -12.83
CA THR A 13 -16.74 12.94 -12.90
C THR A 13 -17.28 13.94 -13.91
N LEU A 14 -17.77 13.47 -15.06
CA LEU A 14 -18.46 14.30 -16.04
C LEU A 14 -19.70 14.97 -15.44
N LEU A 15 -20.50 14.22 -14.68
CA LEU A 15 -21.72 14.72 -14.05
C LEU A 15 -21.40 15.70 -12.90
N LEU A 16 -20.31 15.49 -12.17
CA LEU A 16 -19.81 16.46 -11.18
C LEU A 16 -19.33 17.77 -11.84
N SER A 17 -18.70 17.67 -13.02
CA SER A 17 -18.20 18.82 -13.79
C SER A 17 -19.32 19.58 -14.52
N ALA A 18 -20.45 18.92 -14.77
CA ALA A 18 -21.59 19.52 -15.46
C ALA A 18 -22.15 20.74 -14.72
N LEU A 19 -22.15 20.77 -13.39
CA LEU A 19 -22.67 21.88 -12.59
C LEU A 19 -21.83 23.17 -12.73
N PRO A 20 -20.49 23.14 -12.55
CA PRO A 20 -19.62 24.26 -12.90
C PRO A 20 -19.76 24.72 -14.36
N ALA A 21 -19.86 23.77 -15.30
CA ALA A 21 -20.02 24.07 -16.72
C ALA A 21 -21.35 24.79 -17.00
N GLN A 22 -22.46 24.33 -16.41
CA GLN A 22 -23.79 24.96 -16.51
C GLN A 22 -23.79 26.38 -15.93
N TYR A 23 -23.07 26.63 -14.85
CA TYR A 23 -22.89 27.97 -14.28
C TYR A 23 -22.14 28.92 -15.22
N LEU A 24 -21.06 28.44 -15.83
CA LEU A 24 -20.28 29.21 -16.80
C LEU A 24 -21.08 29.54 -18.05
N ILE A 25 -21.83 28.56 -18.58
CA ILE A 25 -22.72 28.74 -19.73
C ILE A 25 -23.85 29.73 -19.38
N SER A 26 -24.47 29.61 -18.20
CA SER A 26 -25.52 30.53 -17.74
C SER A 26 -25.06 32.00 -17.62
N LYS A 27 -23.81 32.24 -17.23
CA LYS A 27 -23.23 33.59 -17.22
C LYS A 27 -23.13 34.18 -18.63
N TRP A 28 -22.93 33.34 -19.64
CA TRP A 28 -22.66 33.72 -21.03
C TRP A 28 -23.92 33.75 -21.91
N THR A 29 -24.95 32.96 -21.62
CA THR A 29 -26.14 32.80 -22.48
C THR A 29 -27.43 33.28 -21.79
N GLY A 30 -27.68 34.60 -21.80
CA GLY A 30 -29.03 35.17 -21.96
C GLY A 30 -29.97 35.27 -20.74
N GLY A 31 -30.29 36.52 -20.34
CA GLY A 31 -31.39 36.88 -19.43
C GLY A 31 -31.13 38.16 -18.62
N SER A 32 -32.20 38.91 -18.26
CA SER A 32 -32.12 40.12 -17.42
C SER A 32 -31.20 39.90 -16.20
N ALA A 33 -30.34 40.89 -15.91
CA ALA A 33 -29.30 40.79 -14.88
C ALA A 33 -29.85 40.33 -13.51
N ALA A 34 -31.09 40.71 -13.18
CA ALA A 34 -31.74 40.32 -11.93
C ALA A 34 -32.07 38.83 -11.84
N GLN A 35 -32.50 38.20 -12.94
CA GLN A 35 -32.86 36.79 -12.96
C GLN A 35 -31.63 35.89 -12.91
N ARG A 36 -30.53 36.34 -13.54
CA ARG A 36 -29.21 35.71 -13.40
C ARG A 36 -28.72 35.77 -11.95
N LEU A 37 -28.79 36.94 -11.30
CA LEU A 37 -28.39 37.10 -9.91
C LEU A 37 -29.20 36.23 -8.94
N HIS A 38 -30.49 36.03 -9.21
CA HIS A 38 -31.33 35.17 -8.38
C HIS A 38 -30.94 33.69 -8.52
N ALA A 39 -30.71 33.23 -9.76
CA ALA A 39 -30.26 31.86 -10.03
C ALA A 39 -28.85 31.59 -9.48
N THR A 40 -27.93 32.55 -9.54
CA THR A 40 -26.60 32.39 -8.94
C THR A 40 -26.66 32.33 -7.42
N LYS A 41 -27.52 33.14 -6.79
CA LYS A 41 -27.70 33.11 -5.32
C LYS A 41 -28.30 31.79 -4.83
N SER A 42 -29.28 31.21 -5.52
CA SER A 42 -29.85 29.92 -5.11
C SER A 42 -28.84 28.78 -5.23
N VAL A 43 -28.04 28.77 -6.30
CA VAL A 43 -26.97 27.77 -6.50
C VAL A 43 -25.86 27.92 -5.46
N LEU A 44 -25.41 29.15 -5.17
CA LEU A 44 -24.42 29.38 -4.13
C LEU A 44 -24.92 28.96 -2.73
N LYS A 45 -26.22 29.16 -2.46
CA LYS A 45 -26.84 28.71 -1.22
C LYS A 45 -26.89 27.18 -1.15
N ALA A 46 -27.37 26.51 -2.20
CA ALA A 46 -27.41 25.05 -2.28
C ALA A 46 -25.99 24.45 -2.18
N TRP A 47 -24.99 25.06 -2.83
CA TRP A 47 -23.60 24.66 -2.71
C TRP A 47 -23.07 24.81 -1.28
N GLY A 48 -23.42 25.91 -0.60
CA GLY A 48 -23.06 26.13 0.79
C GLY A 48 -23.68 25.09 1.74
N GLU A 49 -24.92 24.68 1.49
CA GLU A 49 -25.62 23.65 2.27
C GLU A 49 -25.03 22.25 2.00
N ILE A 50 -24.79 21.90 0.73
CA ILE A 50 -24.16 20.63 0.32
C ILE A 50 -22.72 20.53 0.85
N ARG A 51 -21.95 21.62 0.78
CA ARG A 51 -20.58 21.64 1.34
C ARG A 51 -20.57 21.37 2.83
N LYS A 52 -21.57 21.85 3.57
CA LYS A 52 -21.64 21.64 5.02
C LYS A 52 -22.07 20.21 5.38
N SER A 53 -22.93 19.57 4.59
CA SER A 53 -23.46 18.24 4.90
C SER A 53 -22.68 17.09 4.25
N TYR A 54 -22.33 17.20 2.96
CA TYR A 54 -21.69 16.13 2.18
C TYR A 54 -20.17 16.27 2.12
N LEU A 55 -19.62 17.49 2.16
CA LEU A 55 -18.17 17.74 2.20
C LEU A 55 -17.66 17.91 3.64
N ASN A 56 -18.26 17.22 4.60
CA ASN A 56 -17.63 17.05 5.90
C ASN A 56 -16.44 16.09 5.73
N LEU A 57 -15.28 16.69 5.43
CA LEU A 57 -14.05 15.99 5.06
C LEU A 57 -13.68 14.91 6.10
N THR A 58 -13.89 15.18 7.39
CA THR A 58 -13.54 14.25 8.47
C THR A 58 -14.45 13.02 8.48
N ALA A 59 -15.76 13.19 8.35
CA ALA A 59 -16.71 12.08 8.28
C ALA A 59 -16.51 11.23 7.02
N TRP A 60 -16.13 11.87 5.90
CA TRP A 60 -15.81 11.18 4.65
C TRP A 60 -14.52 10.37 4.76
N ILE A 61 -13.48 10.92 5.41
CA ILE A 61 -12.20 10.24 5.65
C ILE A 61 -12.38 9.07 6.61
N ASP A 62 -13.13 9.22 7.70
CA ASP A 62 -13.43 8.14 8.65
C ASP A 62 -14.25 7.02 8.00
N TRP A 63 -15.26 7.38 7.21
CA TRP A 63 -16.06 6.41 6.46
C TRP A 63 -15.23 5.71 5.38
N MET A 64 -14.41 6.43 4.63
CA MET A 64 -13.58 5.87 3.56
C MET A 64 -12.49 4.95 4.11
N SER A 65 -11.81 5.37 5.18
CA SER A 65 -10.81 4.55 5.88
C SER A 65 -11.43 3.29 6.49
N SER A 66 -12.69 3.32 6.90
CA SER A 66 -13.41 2.13 7.40
C SER A 66 -13.84 1.14 6.30
N ARG A 67 -13.94 1.60 5.03
CA ARG A 67 -14.49 0.80 3.92
C ARG A 67 -13.47 0.39 2.86
N LEU A 68 -12.31 1.03 2.79
CA LEU A 68 -11.26 0.67 1.84
C LEU A 68 -10.09 0.02 2.58
N PRO A 69 -9.61 -1.18 2.16
CA PRO A 69 -8.36 -1.71 2.65
C PRO A 69 -7.22 -0.82 2.13
N ARG A 70 -6.78 0.14 2.96
CA ARG A 70 -5.62 1.05 2.79
C ARG A 70 -5.19 1.25 1.32
N VAL A 71 -6.11 1.72 0.47
CA VAL A 71 -5.79 2.00 -0.93
C VAL A 71 -5.22 3.41 -0.97
N THR A 72 -3.94 3.51 -1.34
CA THR A 72 -3.24 4.77 -1.61
C THR A 72 -3.92 5.51 -2.75
N PHE A 73 -4.83 6.42 -2.42
CA PHE A 73 -5.41 7.35 -3.37
C PHE A 73 -5.18 8.78 -2.88
N PHE A 74 -4.31 9.48 -3.61
CA PHE A 74 -4.15 10.92 -3.83
C PHE A 74 -2.66 11.30 -3.89
N GLY A 75 -2.10 11.27 -5.10
CA GLY A 75 -1.02 12.16 -5.54
C GLY A 75 0.23 12.22 -4.66
N ALA A 76 0.82 11.07 -4.33
CA ALA A 76 2.28 11.05 -4.21
C ALA A 76 2.81 11.10 -5.66
N GLU A 77 3.69 12.06 -5.91
CA GLU A 77 4.27 12.35 -7.22
C GLU A 77 4.69 11.06 -7.93
N GLU A 78 4.14 10.85 -9.13
CA GLU A 78 4.54 9.80 -10.05
C GLU A 78 6.01 10.06 -10.44
N GLU A 79 6.95 9.35 -9.79
CA GLU A 79 8.17 8.99 -10.51
C GLU A 79 7.74 8.02 -11.61
N GLU A 80 7.94 8.42 -12.86
CA GLU A 80 7.58 7.65 -14.06
C GLU A 80 8.27 6.28 -14.06
N THR A 81 7.63 5.26 -13.49
CA THR A 81 8.03 3.87 -13.71
C THR A 81 7.50 3.39 -15.06
N PRO A 82 8.33 2.80 -15.93
CA PRO A 82 7.91 2.34 -17.25
C PRO A 82 6.80 1.28 -17.14
N PRO A 83 5.87 1.24 -18.13
CA PRO A 83 4.69 0.39 -18.09
C PRO A 83 5.10 -1.06 -18.36
N GLY A 84 5.50 -1.77 -17.31
CA GLY A 84 5.92 -3.16 -17.42
C GLY A 84 6.54 -3.78 -16.16
N GLU A 85 6.90 -2.99 -15.15
CA GLU A 85 7.48 -3.50 -13.91
C GLU A 85 6.43 -3.51 -12.79
N PRO A 86 5.97 -4.69 -12.34
CA PRO A 86 5.13 -4.78 -11.14
C PRO A 86 5.82 -4.14 -9.93
N LEU A 87 5.05 -3.50 -9.05
CA LEU A 87 5.59 -2.90 -7.83
C LEU A 87 6.33 -3.96 -7.01
N PRO A 88 7.53 -3.68 -6.45
CA PRO A 88 8.33 -4.67 -5.71
C PRO A 88 7.56 -5.34 -4.58
N PHE A 89 6.59 -4.63 -3.99
CA PHE A 89 5.72 -5.17 -2.96
C PHE A 89 4.74 -6.24 -3.49
N GLU A 90 4.18 -6.08 -4.67
CA GLU A 90 3.30 -7.09 -5.29
C GLU A 90 4.10 -8.34 -5.70
N MET A 91 5.36 -8.16 -6.13
CA MET A 91 6.27 -9.27 -6.43
C MET A 91 6.69 -10.06 -5.18
N MET A 92 6.62 -9.46 -3.99
CA MET A 92 6.94 -10.12 -2.72
C MET A 92 5.74 -10.87 -2.12
N LEU A 93 4.53 -10.49 -2.53
CA LEU A 93 3.26 -11.07 -2.06
C LEU A 93 2.74 -12.21 -2.93
N ASN A 94 2.97 -12.14 -4.24
CA ASN A 94 2.80 -13.30 -5.12
C ASN A 94 4.03 -14.20 -5.00
N ASP A 95 3.82 -15.53 -5.10
CA ASP A 95 4.84 -16.58 -5.09
C ASP A 95 6.22 -16.03 -5.47
N ASN A 96 7.12 -15.98 -4.48
CA ASN A 96 8.40 -15.28 -4.54
C ASN A 96 9.38 -16.01 -5.49
N ASP A 97 9.03 -16.05 -6.78
CA ASP A 97 9.77 -16.67 -7.88
C ASP A 97 11.18 -16.08 -8.02
N PHE A 98 11.38 -14.87 -7.49
CA PHE A 98 12.65 -14.16 -7.45
C PHE A 98 13.57 -14.61 -6.31
N GLY A 99 13.07 -15.39 -5.35
CA GLY A 99 13.86 -15.92 -4.24
C GLY A 99 14.42 -14.85 -3.31
N TYR A 100 13.71 -13.73 -3.13
CA TYR A 100 14.12 -12.68 -2.20
C TYR A 100 13.89 -13.11 -0.75
N PHE A 101 14.66 -12.55 0.19
CA PHE A 101 14.43 -12.71 1.64
C PHE A 101 14.20 -14.17 2.09
N ALA A 102 15.20 -15.05 1.94
CA ALA A 102 15.16 -16.44 2.38
C ALA A 102 14.24 -17.39 1.59
N ALA A 103 13.59 -16.93 0.51
CA ALA A 103 12.75 -17.78 -0.35
C ALA A 103 13.52 -18.47 -1.48
N SER A 104 14.81 -18.77 -1.29
CA SER A 104 15.59 -19.48 -2.30
C SER A 104 15.01 -20.86 -2.60
N ASN A 105 15.00 -21.27 -3.86
CA ASN A 105 14.55 -22.61 -4.29
C ASN A 105 15.59 -23.72 -3.97
N GLU A 106 16.76 -23.37 -3.45
CA GLU A 106 17.84 -24.29 -3.14
C GLU A 106 17.85 -24.72 -1.67
N VAL A 107 17.93 -26.02 -1.43
CA VAL A 107 18.02 -26.58 -0.07
C VAL A 107 19.38 -26.27 0.55
N ARG A 108 19.35 -25.68 1.73
CA ARG A 108 20.49 -25.21 2.51
C ARG A 108 20.94 -26.28 3.50
N SER A 109 21.56 -27.34 2.98
CA SER A 109 22.14 -28.42 3.79
C SER A 109 23.44 -28.95 3.16
N PRO A 110 24.51 -29.21 3.95
CA PRO A 110 24.58 -29.01 5.41
C PRO A 110 24.75 -27.54 5.79
N ARG A 111 24.26 -27.16 6.97
CA ARG A 111 24.50 -25.81 7.52
C ARG A 111 26.02 -25.55 7.68
N PRO A 112 26.55 -24.44 7.15
CA PRO A 112 27.93 -24.04 7.38
C PRO A 112 28.22 -23.70 8.85
N GLU A 113 29.41 -24.03 9.34
CA GLU A 113 29.80 -23.82 10.76
C GLU A 113 29.90 -22.35 11.18
N TYR A 114 30.11 -21.43 10.22
CA TYR A 114 30.20 -20.00 10.49
C TYR A 114 28.84 -19.32 10.71
N VAL A 115 27.73 -20.02 10.42
CA VAL A 115 26.38 -19.51 10.65
C VAL A 115 26.00 -19.77 12.10
N LEU A 116 26.13 -18.72 12.93
CA LEU A 116 25.95 -18.83 14.38
C LEU A 116 24.48 -18.86 14.81
N HIS A 117 23.59 -18.23 14.04
CA HIS A 117 22.19 -18.08 14.38
C HIS A 117 21.28 -18.94 13.51
N ARG A 118 20.13 -19.32 14.05
CA ARG A 118 19.16 -20.20 13.37
C ARG A 118 17.98 -19.44 12.82
N VAL A 119 17.37 -19.99 11.77
CA VAL A 119 16.07 -19.50 11.28
C VAL A 119 15.00 -19.64 12.39
N GLY A 120 14.22 -18.58 12.56
CA GLY A 120 13.21 -18.43 13.61
C GLY A 120 13.73 -17.89 14.94
N GLU A 121 15.03 -17.72 15.11
CA GLU A 121 15.60 -17.14 16.32
C GLU A 121 15.29 -15.63 16.40
N VAL A 122 14.94 -15.17 17.60
CA VAL A 122 14.66 -13.76 17.89
C VAL A 122 15.96 -13.11 18.37
N ILE A 123 16.41 -12.08 17.67
CA ILE A 123 17.62 -11.34 17.99
C ILE A 123 17.29 -9.88 18.30
N MET A 124 18.09 -9.29 19.18
CA MET A 124 18.02 -7.86 19.47
C MET A 124 19.33 -7.21 19.07
N GLU A 125 19.25 -6.21 18.20
CA GLU A 125 20.38 -5.39 17.84
C GLU A 125 20.68 -4.40 18.98
N LYS A 126 21.92 -4.43 19.49
CA LYS A 126 22.31 -3.72 20.72
C LYS A 126 22.27 -2.19 20.61
N ASN A 127 22.48 -1.64 19.41
CA ASN A 127 22.63 -0.20 19.22
C ASN A 127 21.29 0.48 18.90
N SER A 128 20.47 -0.16 18.09
CA SER A 128 19.17 0.36 17.63
C SER A 128 18.01 -0.08 18.52
N HIS A 129 18.23 -1.01 19.46
CA HIS A 129 17.16 -1.67 20.23
C HIS A 129 16.10 -2.35 19.34
N MET A 130 16.46 -2.65 18.08
CA MET A 130 15.57 -3.33 17.15
C MET A 130 15.50 -4.81 17.49
N VAL A 131 14.28 -5.34 17.62
CA VAL A 131 14.02 -6.77 17.76
C VAL A 131 13.63 -7.31 16.39
N GLY A 132 14.33 -8.34 15.94
CA GLY A 132 14.08 -8.99 14.66
C GLY A 132 14.00 -10.51 14.81
N VAL A 133 13.45 -11.16 13.80
CA VAL A 133 13.44 -12.61 13.67
C VAL A 133 14.25 -12.97 12.44
N ILE A 134 15.11 -13.97 12.57
CA ILE A 134 15.93 -14.43 11.45
C ILE A 134 15.07 -15.29 10.52
N VAL A 135 14.90 -14.84 9.27
CA VAL A 135 14.11 -15.55 8.24
C VAL A 135 14.95 -16.50 7.39
N GLY A 136 16.27 -16.30 7.31
CA GLY A 136 17.20 -17.10 6.51
C GLY A 136 18.62 -16.57 6.59
N TRP A 137 19.57 -17.35 6.08
CA TRP A 137 21.00 -17.03 6.05
C TRP A 137 21.60 -17.17 4.64
N ASP A 138 20.90 -16.69 3.61
CA ASP A 138 21.38 -16.78 2.23
C ASP A 138 22.78 -16.18 2.05
N ALA A 139 23.65 -16.87 1.30
CA ALA A 139 25.02 -16.43 1.03
C ALA A 139 25.08 -15.20 0.11
N GLU A 140 24.08 -15.04 -0.77
CA GLU A 140 23.95 -13.92 -1.70
C GLU A 140 22.87 -12.96 -1.20
N LEU A 141 23.14 -11.66 -1.30
CA LEU A 141 22.14 -10.63 -1.01
C LEU A 141 21.07 -10.63 -2.11
N ARG A 142 19.95 -11.31 -1.86
CA ARG A 142 18.76 -11.29 -2.72
C ARG A 142 17.68 -10.45 -2.06
N ALA A 143 17.68 -9.17 -2.42
CA ALA A 143 16.66 -8.21 -2.03
C ALA A 143 16.32 -7.27 -3.20
N PRO A 144 15.12 -6.69 -3.22
CA PRO A 144 14.76 -5.67 -4.20
C PRO A 144 15.79 -4.52 -4.22
N PRO A 145 16.16 -4.00 -5.41
CA PRO A 145 17.17 -2.94 -5.53
C PRO A 145 16.88 -1.67 -4.72
N GLU A 146 15.60 -1.35 -4.52
CA GLU A 146 15.15 -0.22 -3.69
C GLU A 146 15.58 -0.35 -2.23
N TRP A 147 15.66 -1.58 -1.72
CA TRP A 147 16.07 -1.86 -0.34
C TRP A 147 17.58 -1.84 -0.21
N ILE A 148 18.30 -2.27 -1.25
CA ILE A 148 19.77 -2.22 -1.28
C ILE A 148 20.27 -0.77 -1.28
N LYS A 149 19.57 0.13 -1.99
CA LYS A 149 19.91 1.56 -2.07
C LYS A 149 19.44 2.37 -0.86
N ARG A 150 18.68 1.78 0.06
CA ARG A 150 18.17 2.47 1.24
C ARG A 150 19.27 2.61 2.28
N GLU A 151 19.85 3.80 2.35
CA GLU A 151 20.79 4.19 3.41
C GLU A 151 20.01 4.51 4.70
N GLY A 152 19.72 3.48 5.50
CA GLY A 152 19.23 3.63 6.87
C GLY A 152 17.81 3.14 7.17
N TYR A 153 17.52 3.05 8.47
CA TYR A 153 16.21 2.72 9.02
C TYR A 153 15.36 4.00 9.05
N THR A 154 14.33 4.06 8.20
CA THR A 154 13.33 5.13 8.28
C THR A 154 12.28 4.73 9.33
N ASP A 155 11.82 5.67 10.17
CA ASP A 155 10.71 5.46 11.14
C ASP A 155 9.40 5.04 10.46
N SER A 156 9.30 5.18 9.13
CA SER A 156 8.23 4.59 8.34
C SER A 156 8.47 3.09 8.22
N GLU A 157 7.61 2.29 8.87
CA GLU A 157 7.57 0.83 8.76
C GLU A 157 7.73 0.42 7.28
N PRO A 158 8.85 -0.21 6.89
CA PRO A 158 8.91 -0.87 5.61
C PRO A 158 7.81 -1.94 5.62
N ASN A 159 7.01 -1.99 4.56
CA ASN A 159 6.00 -3.03 4.40
C ASN A 159 6.72 -4.36 4.09
N ILE A 160 7.27 -4.98 5.13
CA ILE A 160 7.97 -6.27 5.11
C ILE A 160 6.90 -7.37 4.96
N PRO A 161 7.17 -8.43 4.18
CA PRO A 161 6.28 -9.57 4.06
C PRO A 161 5.96 -10.07 5.47
N MET A 162 4.67 -10.22 5.76
CA MET A 162 4.22 -10.43 7.13
C MET A 162 4.88 -11.69 7.67
N LEU A 163 5.36 -11.63 8.92
CA LEU A 163 6.02 -12.74 9.64
C LEU A 163 5.27 -14.09 9.48
N GLN A 164 3.95 -14.03 9.32
CA GLN A 164 3.03 -15.13 9.05
C GLN A 164 3.34 -15.95 7.78
N GLN A 165 4.01 -15.34 6.78
CA GLN A 165 4.44 -16.00 5.55
C GLN A 165 5.58 -16.99 5.80
N TYR A 166 6.44 -16.69 6.77
CA TYR A 166 7.62 -17.49 7.12
C TYR A 166 7.36 -18.43 8.29
N PHE A 167 6.52 -18.01 9.23
CA PHE A 167 6.33 -18.70 10.50
C PHE A 167 4.87 -18.91 10.84
N THR A 168 4.57 -20.03 11.48
CA THR A 168 3.21 -20.39 11.93
C THR A 168 2.89 -19.78 13.29
N HIS A 169 3.77 -19.99 14.27
CA HIS A 169 3.60 -19.54 15.64
C HIS A 169 4.96 -19.45 16.36
N PHE A 170 4.96 -18.89 17.57
CA PHE A 170 6.11 -18.88 18.46
C PHE A 170 5.98 -20.00 19.49
N ASP A 171 7.00 -20.85 19.64
CA ASP A 171 6.98 -22.01 20.55
C ASP A 171 7.46 -21.70 21.98
N GLY A 172 7.81 -20.43 22.25
CA GLY A 172 8.38 -19.99 23.51
C GLY A 172 9.91 -19.83 23.49
N LYS A 173 10.60 -20.33 22.45
CA LYS A 173 12.05 -20.18 22.23
C LYS A 173 12.36 -19.59 20.86
N LYS A 174 11.73 -20.09 19.81
CA LYS A 174 11.89 -19.64 18.42
C LYS A 174 10.55 -19.62 17.69
N PHE A 175 10.52 -18.95 16.55
CA PHE A 175 9.41 -19.05 15.63
C PHE A 175 9.47 -20.37 14.86
N VAL A 176 8.34 -21.06 14.79
CA VAL A 176 8.19 -22.31 14.07
C VAL A 176 7.99 -22.02 12.60
N MET A 177 8.88 -22.54 11.76
CA MET A 177 8.88 -22.36 10.32
C MET A 177 7.60 -22.91 9.67
N GLN A 178 7.21 -22.32 8.55
CA GLN A 178 6.24 -22.91 7.62
C GLN A 178 6.87 -24.12 6.89
N GLU A 179 6.04 -25.04 6.41
CA GLU A 179 6.50 -26.28 5.76
C GLU A 179 7.45 -26.04 4.57
N TRP A 180 7.24 -24.95 3.84
CA TRP A 180 8.08 -24.61 2.68
C TRP A 180 9.47 -24.12 3.10
N LEU A 181 9.55 -23.38 4.21
CA LEU A 181 10.81 -22.82 4.73
C LEU A 181 11.64 -23.91 5.40
N GLU A 182 10.98 -24.85 6.09
CA GLU A 182 11.63 -26.04 6.67
C GLU A 182 12.27 -26.93 5.59
N LYS A 183 11.65 -27.03 4.40
CA LYS A 183 12.26 -27.76 3.25
C LYS A 183 13.54 -27.09 2.76
N ILE A 184 13.64 -25.76 2.87
CA ILE A 184 14.82 -24.99 2.47
C ILE A 184 15.89 -25.08 3.55
N TYR A 185 15.51 -24.99 4.83
CA TYR A 185 16.41 -24.99 5.99
C TYR A 185 16.14 -26.20 6.91
N PRO A 186 16.36 -27.44 6.44
CA PRO A 186 15.95 -28.65 7.16
C PRO A 186 16.73 -28.90 8.46
N ASP A 187 17.90 -28.28 8.61
CA ASP A 187 18.77 -28.52 9.75
C ASP A 187 18.44 -27.61 10.96
N ASP A 188 17.62 -26.55 10.79
CA ASP A 188 17.47 -25.41 11.72
C ASP A 188 16.40 -25.54 12.81
#